data_AF-A0A318J7J9-F1
#
_entry.id   AF-A0A318J7J9-F1
#
_cell.length_a   1.000
_cell.length_b   1.000
_cell.length_c   1.000
_cell.angle_alpha   90.00
_cell.angle_beta   90.00
_cell.angle_gamma   90.00
#
_symmetry.space_group_name_H-M   'P 1'
#
loop_
_entity.id
_entity.type
_entity.pdbx_description
1 polymer ?
#
loop_
_entity_poly.entity_id
_entity_poly.type
_entity_poly.pdbx_seq_one_letter_code
_entity_poly.pdbx_strand_id
1 'polypeptide(L)' 'MSTILLVILVLVLIGIFPTWPHSRSWGYGPSGVTGLVVIILLILLLTGRL' A
#
# COMPACT_ATOMS: atom_id res chain seq x y z
N MET A 1 17.55 20.28 -8.29
CA MET A 1 17.25 20.36 -6.83
C MET A 1 15.77 20.59 -6.56
N SER A 2 15.07 21.53 -7.22
CA SER A 2 13.61 21.73 -7.03
C SER A 2 12.69 20.61 -7.54
N THR A 3 13.15 19.77 -8.47
CA THR A 3 12.35 18.68 -9.05
C THR A 3 11.99 17.60 -8.03
N ILE A 4 12.89 17.29 -7.09
CA ILE A 4 12.66 16.27 -6.06
C ILE A 4 11.57 16.72 -5.09
N LEU A 5 11.59 17.98 -4.66
CA LEU A 5 10.55 18.57 -3.81
C LEU A 5 9.17 18.53 -4.49
N LEU A 6 9.13 18.79 -5.80
CA LEU A 6 7.89 18.77 -6.58
C LEU A 6 7.31 17.35 -6.68
N VAL A 7 8.15 16.34 -6.89
CA VAL A 7 7.73 14.92 -6.90
C VAL A 7 7.17 14.50 -5.54
N ILE A 8 7.83 14.86 -4.43
CA ILE A 8 7.35 14.55 -3.08
C ILE A 8 5.99 15.20 -2.82
N LEU A 9 5.82 16.47 -3.21
CA LEU A 9 4.57 17.19 -3.05
C LEU A 9 3.42 16.52 -3.82
N VAL A 10 3.67 16.10 -5.07
CA VAL A 10 2.68 15.39 -5.89
C VAL A 10 2.31 14.03 -5.28
N LEU A 11 3.27 13.27 -4.77
CA LEU A 11 3.02 11.98 -4.10
C LEU A 11 2.19 12.15 -2.82
N VAL A 12 2.48 13.19 -2.03
CA VAL A 12 1.70 13.51 -0.82
C VAL A 12 0.27 13.91 -1.18
N LEU A 13 0.07 14.71 -2.23
CA LEU A 13 -1.26 15.08 -2.69
C LEU A 13 -2.06 13.86 -3.19
N ILE A 14 -1.43 12.94 -3.93
CA ILE A 14 -2.06 11.69 -4.39
C ILE A 14 -2.38 10.75 -3.22
N GLY A 15 -1.51 10.68 -2.21
CA GLY A 15 -1.72 9.85 -1.01
C GLY A 15 -2.76 10.41 -0.03
N ILE A 16 -2.95 11.74 -0.01
CA ILE A 16 -3.99 12.42 0.78
C ILE A 16 -5.35 12.35 0.09
N PHE A 17 -5.38 12.32 -1.25
CA PHE A 17 -6.62 12.10 -1.98
C PHE A 17 -7.08 10.64 -1.80
N PRO A 18 -8.24 10.38 -1.16
CA PRO A 18 -8.77 9.03 -1.02
C PRO A 18 -9.40 8.61 -2.37
N THR A 19 -8.58 8.50 -3.42
CA THR A 19 -8.99 8.11 -4.77
C THR A 19 -8.97 6.59 -4.95
N TRP A 20 -8.77 5.82 -3.88
CA TRP A 20 -9.19 4.42 -3.88
C TRP A 20 -10.70 4.40 -3.66
N PRO A 21 -11.52 4.12 -4.71
CA PRO A 21 -12.94 4.05 -4.52
C PRO A 21 -13.20 2.89 -3.58
N HIS A 22 -13.60 3.27 -2.37
CA HIS A 22 -14.12 2.38 -1.35
C HIS A 22 -15.34 1.68 -1.97
N SER A 23 -15.12 0.50 -2.55
CA SER A 23 -16.22 -0.35 -2.97
C SER A 23 -16.87 -0.85 -1.68
N ARG A 24 -18.05 -0.27 -1.40
CA ARG A 24 -18.94 -0.57 -0.27
C ARG A 24 -19.51 -2.01 -0.32
N SER A 25 -18.76 -2.97 -0.86
CA SER A 25 -19.03 -4.41 -0.88
C SER A 25 -17.94 -5.22 -0.16
N TRP A 26 -16.90 -4.59 0.42
CA TRP A 26 -15.85 -5.25 1.22
C TRP A 26 -16.29 -5.54 2.65
N GLY A 27 -17.53 -6.00 2.82
CA GLY A 27 -17.87 -6.76 4.01
C GLY A 27 -16.88 -7.93 4.07
N TYR A 28 -15.92 -7.85 4.99
CA TYR A 28 -15.03 -8.98 5.33
C TYR A 28 -14.30 -9.68 4.15
N GLY A 29 -13.79 -8.93 3.17
CA GLY A 29 -12.78 -9.40 2.21
C GLY A 29 -12.45 -8.34 1.17
N PRO A 30 -11.36 -8.42 0.37
CA PRO A 30 -10.07 -9.14 0.49
C PRO A 30 -8.87 -8.29 1.00
N SER A 31 -9.06 -7.19 1.76
CA SER A 31 -7.93 -6.33 2.23
C SER A 31 -7.10 -7.01 3.30
N GLY A 32 -7.75 -7.80 4.15
CA GLY A 32 -7.07 -8.65 5.12
C GLY A 32 -6.24 -9.74 4.47
N VAL A 33 -6.69 -10.31 3.34
CA VAL A 33 -5.95 -11.38 2.64
C VAL A 33 -4.71 -10.80 1.97
N THR A 34 -4.82 -9.67 1.28
CA THR A 34 -3.64 -9.00 0.71
C THR A 34 -2.65 -8.58 1.79
N GLY A 35 -3.13 -7.99 2.89
CA GLY A 35 -2.27 -7.64 4.03
C GLY A 35 -1.59 -8.87 4.66
N LEU A 36 -2.32 -9.97 4.81
CA LEU A 36 -1.80 -11.23 5.34
C LEU A 36 -0.76 -11.87 4.40
N VAL A 37 -0.99 -11.83 3.09
CA VAL A 37 -0.03 -12.31 2.08
C VAL A 37 1.27 -11.48 2.14
N VAL A 38 1.16 -10.15 2.25
CA VAL A 38 2.34 -9.27 2.38
C VAL A 38 3.12 -9.58 3.67
N ILE A 39 2.44 -9.83 4.78
CA ILE A 39 3.07 -10.23 6.05
C ILE A 39 3.80 -11.57 5.92
N ILE A 40 3.18 -12.57 5.28
CA ILE A 40 3.78 -13.89 5.05
C ILE A 40 5.06 -13.78 4.21
N LEU A 41 5.01 -13.00 3.12
CA LEU A 41 6.18 -12.78 2.26
C LEU A 41 7.33 -12.09 3.00
N LEU A 42 7.03 -11.11 3.86
CA LEU A 42 8.03 -10.47 4.71
C LEU A 42 8.70 -11.44 5.67
N ILE A 43 7.92 -12.35 6.29
CA ILE A 43 8.48 -13.37 7.19
C ILE A 43 9.39 -14.33 6.41
N LEU A 44 8.96 -14.80 5.23
CA LEU A 44 9.75 -15.68 4.37
C LEU A 44 11.07 -15.02 3.94
N LEU A 45 11.01 -13.74 3.54
CA LEU A 45 12.19 -12.96 3.16
C LEU A 45 13.18 -12.83 4.34
N LEU A 46 12.68 -12.47 5.53
CA LEU A 46 13.51 -12.26 6.72
C LEU A 46 14.09 -13.56 7.30
N THR A 47 13.38 -14.68 7.14
CA THR A 47 13.87 -16.01 7.54
C THR A 47 14.76 -16.67 6.48
N GLY A 48 15.05 -16.01 5.35
CA GLY A 48 15.87 -16.55 4.27
C GLY A 48 15.26 -17.79 3.60
N ARG A 49 13.93 -17.92 3.69
CA ARG A 49 13.14 -19.04 3.17
C ARG A 49 12.52 -18.73 1.81
N LEU A 50 13.00 -17.65 1.17
CA LEU A 50 12.55 -17.13 -0.12
C LEU A 50 13.56 -17.50 -1.20
#